data_AF-Q7Z614-F1
#
_entry.id   AF-Q7Z614-F1
#
_cell.length_a   1.000
_cell.length_b   1.000
_cell.length_c   1.000
_cell.angle_alpha   90.00
_cell.angle_beta   90.00
_cell.angle_gamma   90.00
#
_symmetry.space_group_name_H-M   'P 1'
#
loop_
_entity.id
_entity.type
_entity.pdbx_description
1 polymer ?
#
loop_
_entity_poly.entity_id
_entity_poly.type
_entity_poly.pdbx_seq_one_letter_code
_entity_poly.pdbx_strand_id
1 'polypeptide(L)'
;MASPEHPGSPGCMGPITQCTARTQQEAPATGPDLPHPGPDGHLDTHSGLSSNSSMTTRELQQYWQNQKCRWKHVKLLFEIASARIEERKVSKFVVYQIIVIQTGSFDNNKAVLERRYSDFAKLQKALLKTFREEIEDVEFPRKHLTGNFAEEMICERRRALQEYLGLLYAIRCVRRSREFLDFLTRPELREAFGCLRAGQYPRALELLLRVLPLQEKLTAHCPAAAVPALCAVLLCHRDLDRPAEAFAAGERALQRLQAREGHRYYAPLLDAMVRLAYALGKDFVTLQERLEESQLRRPTPRGITLKELTVREYLH
;
A
#
# COMPACT_ATOMS: atom_id res chain seq x y z
N MET A 1 15.53 -12.45 44.65
CA MET A 1 16.83 -13.15 44.80
C MET A 1 17.52 -13.16 43.45
N ALA A 2 18.64 -12.51 43.13
CA ALA A 2 19.31 -11.27 43.49
C ALA A 2 20.31 -11.03 42.33
N SER A 3 20.38 -9.83 41.75
CA SER A 3 21.49 -9.40 40.87
C SER A 3 22.68 -8.89 41.73
N PRO A 4 23.88 -8.76 41.15
CA PRO A 4 24.51 -7.42 40.99
C PRO A 4 25.34 -7.30 39.67
N GLU A 5 25.35 -6.20 38.90
CA GLU A 5 25.96 -4.84 39.04
C GLU A 5 27.50 -4.71 38.87
N HIS A 6 27.87 -3.83 37.91
CA HIS A 6 29.08 -3.04 37.50
C HIS A 6 30.28 -2.84 38.48
N PRO A 7 31.47 -2.24 38.14
CA PRO A 7 31.70 -1.02 37.29
C PRO A 7 33.12 -0.76 36.63
N GLY A 8 33.26 0.39 35.90
CA GLY A 8 34.41 1.34 36.05
C GLY A 8 35.48 1.52 34.93
N SER A 9 35.60 2.76 34.40
CA SER A 9 36.62 3.34 33.46
C SER A 9 38.05 3.54 34.06
N PRO A 10 39.12 4.11 33.39
CA PRO A 10 39.25 5.55 33.00
C PRO A 10 40.19 5.90 31.79
N GLY A 11 40.32 7.21 31.45
CA GLY A 11 41.03 7.77 30.27
C GLY A 11 42.46 8.31 30.50
N CYS A 12 43.06 8.95 29.49
CA CYS A 12 44.41 9.56 29.54
C CYS A 12 44.57 10.83 28.65
N MET A 13 45.40 11.80 29.10
CA MET A 13 45.63 13.17 28.59
C MET A 13 46.88 13.36 27.69
N GLY A 14 46.84 14.43 26.84
CA GLY A 14 47.93 15.40 26.56
C GLY A 14 49.05 15.02 25.55
N PRO A 15 49.90 15.97 25.03
CA PRO A 15 50.17 17.36 25.49
C PRO A 15 50.33 18.46 24.38
N ILE A 16 50.74 19.67 24.81
CA ILE A 16 50.90 20.99 24.14
C ILE A 16 52.37 21.31 23.81
N THR A 17 52.67 22.09 22.73
CA THR A 17 53.83 23.02 22.67
C THR A 17 53.70 24.14 21.61
N GLN A 18 54.24 25.33 21.95
CA GLN A 18 54.21 26.65 21.27
C GLN A 18 55.43 26.92 20.36
N CYS A 19 55.37 27.93 19.46
CA CYS A 19 56.18 29.18 19.49
C CYS A 19 56.37 29.92 18.12
N THR A 20 56.00 31.22 18.11
CA THR A 20 56.62 32.48 17.55
C THR A 20 57.10 32.58 16.07
N ALA A 21 57.14 33.70 15.32
CA ALA A 21 57.08 35.16 15.57
C ALA A 21 56.97 36.02 14.25
N ARG A 22 56.14 37.10 14.27
CA ARG A 22 56.42 38.53 13.89
C ARG A 22 56.71 38.89 12.39
N THR A 23 56.36 40.05 11.77
CA THR A 23 56.23 41.47 12.21
C THR A 23 55.63 42.38 11.10
N GLN A 24 54.74 43.33 11.47
CA GLN A 24 54.53 44.75 11.01
C GLN A 24 54.14 45.08 9.53
N GLN A 25 53.45 46.18 9.17
CA GLN A 25 53.24 47.51 9.80
C GLN A 25 52.01 48.23 9.17
N GLU A 26 51.18 48.90 9.99
CA GLU A 26 50.78 50.35 9.97
C GLU A 26 49.56 50.74 9.07
N ALA A 27 48.62 51.66 9.35
CA ALA A 27 47.98 52.40 10.48
C ALA A 27 47.28 53.67 9.85
N PRO A 28 46.64 54.61 10.58
CA PRO A 28 45.30 54.54 11.20
C PRO A 28 44.45 55.86 11.06
N ALA A 29 43.39 55.97 11.89
CA ALA A 29 42.70 57.18 12.42
C ALA A 29 41.42 57.63 11.64
N THR A 30 40.25 58.00 12.21
CA THR A 30 39.77 58.51 13.52
C THR A 30 38.23 58.35 13.53
N GLY A 31 37.56 57.75 14.53
CA GLY A 31 36.90 58.45 15.66
C GLY A 31 35.35 58.29 15.63
N PRO A 32 34.63 58.28 16.78
CA PRO A 32 33.40 57.51 16.98
C PRO A 32 32.11 58.35 17.12
N ASP A 33 30.92 57.74 16.97
CA ASP A 33 29.77 57.85 17.89
C ASP A 33 28.53 57.08 17.37
N LEU A 34 27.95 56.24 18.25
CA LEU A 34 26.61 55.61 18.19
C LEU A 34 25.53 56.68 18.51
N PRO A 35 24.20 56.51 18.23
CA PRO A 35 23.41 55.26 18.25
C PRO A 35 22.28 55.08 17.19
N HIS A 36 21.72 53.86 17.18
CA HIS A 36 20.43 53.31 16.70
C HIS A 36 19.21 54.26 16.45
N PRO A 37 18.05 53.83 15.85
CA PRO A 37 17.66 52.58 15.15
C PRO A 37 16.75 52.71 13.87
N GLY A 38 16.95 51.83 12.87
CA GLY A 38 15.97 51.27 11.89
C GLY A 38 15.17 52.22 10.94
N PRO A 39 14.33 51.70 10.02
CA PRO A 39 14.36 50.47 9.22
C PRO A 39 14.45 50.79 7.69
N ASP A 40 14.28 49.75 6.86
CA ASP A 40 14.08 49.76 5.39
C ASP A 40 15.30 49.70 4.46
N GLY A 41 15.26 48.70 3.57
CA GLY A 41 15.82 48.83 2.22
C GLY A 41 16.87 47.80 1.80
N HIS A 42 16.45 46.96 0.85
CA HIS A 42 17.22 46.50 -0.31
C HIS A 42 18.13 45.25 -0.21
N LEU A 43 17.61 44.17 -0.81
CA LEU A 43 18.23 43.15 -1.67
C LEU A 43 19.72 42.86 -1.49
N ASP A 44 20.06 41.57 -1.28
CA ASP A 44 20.84 40.87 -2.32
C ASP A 44 20.82 39.34 -2.21
N THR A 45 20.56 38.77 -3.38
CA THR A 45 20.49 37.36 -3.76
C THR A 45 21.86 36.69 -3.68
N HIS A 46 22.02 35.60 -2.92
CA HIS A 46 23.01 34.57 -3.26
C HIS A 46 22.55 33.17 -2.81
N SER A 47 21.90 32.50 -3.76
CA SER A 47 22.07 31.09 -4.14
C SER A 47 22.30 30.04 -3.04
N GLY A 48 21.26 29.22 -2.85
CA GLY A 48 21.40 27.85 -2.34
C GLY A 48 22.27 27.00 -3.27
N LEU A 49 23.58 27.13 -3.13
CA LEU A 49 24.56 26.22 -3.71
C LEU A 49 24.56 24.94 -2.87
N SER A 50 24.04 23.87 -3.49
CA SER A 50 23.95 22.53 -2.92
C SER A 50 25.26 22.09 -2.26
N SER A 51 25.25 21.84 -0.94
CA SER A 51 26.38 21.40 -0.10
C SER A 51 26.93 19.98 -0.39
N ASN A 52 26.78 19.47 -1.62
CA ASN A 52 27.24 18.13 -2.00
C ASN A 52 28.73 18.09 -2.37
N SER A 53 29.39 19.25 -2.52
CA SER A 53 30.78 19.36 -2.99
C SER A 53 31.83 19.00 -1.92
N SER A 54 31.46 18.90 -0.64
CA SER A 54 32.38 18.64 0.47
C SER A 54 32.23 17.26 1.12
N MET A 55 31.35 16.40 0.60
CA MET A 55 31.12 15.09 1.19
C MET A 55 32.15 14.07 0.74
N THR A 56 32.64 13.28 1.69
CA THR A 56 33.44 12.09 1.41
C THR A 56 32.60 11.03 0.67
N THR A 57 33.24 10.11 -0.06
CA THR A 57 32.54 9.01 -0.76
C THR A 57 31.63 8.20 0.19
N ARG A 58 32.03 8.04 1.46
CA ARG A 58 31.25 7.34 2.49
C ARG A 58 30.01 8.14 2.91
N GLU A 59 30.16 9.44 3.09
CA GLU A 59 29.05 10.34 3.41
C GLU A 59 28.07 10.48 2.24
N LEU A 60 28.57 10.52 1.00
CA LEU A 60 27.74 10.41 -0.20
C LEU A 60 27.00 9.08 -0.21
N GLN A 61 27.64 7.94 0.04
CA GLN A 61 26.94 6.66 0.10
C GLN A 61 25.87 6.62 1.20
N GLN A 62 26.14 7.13 2.40
CA GLN A 62 25.16 7.24 3.48
C GLN A 62 24.04 8.23 3.16
N TYR A 63 24.35 9.38 2.56
CA TYR A 63 23.39 10.38 2.11
C TYR A 63 22.46 9.78 1.06
N TRP A 64 23.01 9.09 0.05
CA TRP A 64 22.24 8.42 -0.99
C TRP A 64 21.46 7.22 -0.45
N GLN A 65 21.97 6.49 0.54
CA GLN A 65 21.22 5.45 1.26
C GLN A 65 20.06 6.07 2.05
N ASN A 66 20.29 7.13 2.81
CA ASN A 66 19.26 7.82 3.59
C ASN A 66 18.21 8.52 2.71
N GLN A 67 18.62 9.11 1.58
CA GLN A 67 17.75 9.65 0.53
C GLN A 67 16.92 8.54 -0.13
N LYS A 68 17.53 7.40 -0.49
CA LYS A 68 16.81 6.24 -1.04
C LYS A 68 15.94 5.53 0.00
N CYS A 69 16.24 5.63 1.29
CA CYS A 69 15.39 5.12 2.38
C CYS A 69 14.18 6.01 2.63
N ARG A 70 14.23 7.28 2.23
CA ARG A 70 13.09 8.20 2.24
C ARG A 70 12.26 7.99 0.96
N TRP A 71 11.38 6.99 1.00
CA TRP A 71 10.25 6.83 0.08
C TRP A 71 10.63 6.34 -1.34
N LYS A 72 11.18 5.12 -1.45
CA LYS A 72 11.05 4.38 -2.71
C LYS A 72 9.55 4.13 -2.93
N HIS A 73 8.93 4.88 -3.84
CA HIS A 73 7.61 4.52 -4.36
C HIS A 73 7.74 3.13 -4.99
N VAL A 74 7.34 2.11 -4.23
CA VAL A 74 7.15 0.75 -4.75
C VAL A 74 6.22 0.87 -5.95
N LYS A 75 6.76 0.64 -7.15
CA LYS A 75 5.96 0.63 -8.37
C LYS A 75 5.44 -0.79 -8.57
N LEU A 76 4.18 -0.93 -8.97
CA LEU A 76 3.67 -2.20 -9.46
C LEU A 76 3.92 -2.26 -10.96
N LEU A 77 4.38 -3.42 -11.42
CA LEU A 77 4.50 -3.76 -12.83
C LEU A 77 3.33 -4.66 -13.20
N PHE A 78 2.69 -4.35 -14.32
CA PHE A 78 1.66 -5.19 -14.92
C PHE A 78 2.28 -5.89 -16.11
N GLU A 79 2.27 -7.22 -16.07
CA GLU A 79 2.74 -8.06 -17.15
C GLU A 79 1.56 -8.90 -17.64
N ILE A 80 1.27 -8.86 -18.94
CA ILE A 80 0.29 -9.77 -19.54
C ILE A 80 1.05 -10.96 -20.09
N ALA A 81 1.29 -11.95 -19.24
CA ALA A 81 2.19 -13.07 -19.51
C ALA A 81 1.69 -13.98 -20.63
N SER A 82 0.38 -14.23 -20.67
CA SER A 82 -0.23 -15.12 -21.65
C SER A 82 -1.61 -14.64 -22.08
N ALA A 83 -2.03 -15.13 -23.24
CA ALA A 83 -3.38 -15.00 -23.74
C ALA A 83 -3.84 -16.35 -24.28
N ARG A 84 -5.08 -16.72 -23.98
CA ARG A 84 -5.64 -18.02 -24.37
C ARG A 84 -7.05 -17.84 -24.91
N ILE A 85 -7.39 -18.65 -25.91
CA ILE A 85 -8.73 -18.66 -26.48
C ILE A 85 -9.59 -19.59 -25.63
N GLU A 86 -10.64 -19.03 -25.04
CA GLU A 86 -11.63 -19.75 -24.26
C GLU A 86 -12.87 -19.96 -25.13
N GLU A 87 -13.31 -21.21 -25.25
CA GLU A 87 -14.52 -21.58 -25.97
C GLU A 87 -15.56 -22.10 -24.98
N ARG A 88 -16.67 -21.37 -24.88
CA ARG A 88 -17.87 -21.78 -24.13
C ARG A 88 -18.96 -22.15 -25.13
N LYS A 89 -19.99 -22.86 -24.66
CA LYS A 89 -21.10 -23.40 -25.48
C LYS A 89 -21.64 -22.46 -26.56
N VAL A 90 -21.67 -21.14 -26.31
CA VAL A 90 -22.25 -20.12 -27.20
C VAL A 90 -21.29 -19.00 -27.57
N SER A 91 -20.02 -19.07 -27.16
CA SER A 91 -19.10 -17.94 -27.34
C SER A 91 -17.64 -18.35 -27.30
N LYS A 92 -16.86 -17.80 -28.22
CA LYS A 92 -15.41 -17.90 -28.24
C LYS A 92 -14.81 -16.53 -27.96
N PHE A 93 -13.84 -16.43 -27.04
CA PHE A 93 -13.21 -15.16 -26.68
C PHE A 93 -11.78 -15.36 -26.19
N VAL A 94 -11.00 -14.29 -26.21
CA VAL A 94 -9.62 -14.29 -25.71
C VAL A 94 -9.60 -13.80 -24.27
N VAL A 95 -8.92 -14.54 -23.40
CA VAL A 95 -8.64 -14.17 -22.02
C VAL A 95 -7.16 -13.86 -21.88
N TYR A 96 -6.85 -12.74 -21.22
CA TYR A 96 -5.51 -12.26 -20.94
C TYR A 96 -5.20 -12.52 -19.47
N GLN A 97 -4.08 -13.19 -19.21
CA GLN A 97 -3.57 -13.41 -17.86
C GLN A 97 -2.64 -12.27 -17.48
N ILE A 98 -3.05 -11.50 -16.47
CA ILE A 98 -2.33 -10.33 -15.96
C ILE A 98 -1.63 -10.74 -14.66
N ILE A 99 -0.31 -10.60 -14.64
CA ILE A 99 0.55 -10.79 -13.49
C ILE A 99 0.92 -9.41 -12.95
N VAL A 100 0.69 -9.19 -11.66
CA VAL A 100 1.02 -7.94 -10.96
C VAL A 100 2.18 -8.20 -10.01
N ILE A 101 3.30 -7.55 -10.31
CA ILE A 101 4.57 -7.74 -9.61
C ILE A 101 4.93 -6.45 -8.88
N GLN A 102 5.35 -6.57 -7.63
CA GLN A 102 5.89 -5.49 -6.84
C GLN A 102 7.36 -5.28 -7.20
N THR A 103 7.69 -4.10 -7.75
CA THR A 103 9.07 -3.76 -8.11
C THR A 103 9.79 -3.05 -6.97
N GLY A 104 11.12 -3.20 -6.92
CA GLY A 104 11.96 -2.57 -5.90
C GLY A 104 12.13 -3.38 -4.61
N SER A 105 11.53 -4.55 -4.51
CA SER A 105 11.72 -5.54 -3.44
C SER A 105 11.54 -6.95 -4.01
N PHE A 106 12.01 -7.97 -3.29
CA PHE A 106 11.67 -9.36 -3.62
C PHE A 106 10.17 -9.57 -3.45
N ASP A 107 9.48 -9.90 -4.53
CA ASP A 107 8.03 -10.12 -4.54
C ASP A 107 7.70 -11.61 -4.54
N ASN A 108 7.50 -12.16 -3.35
CA ASN A 108 7.08 -13.55 -3.18
C ASN A 108 5.62 -13.81 -3.56
N ASN A 109 4.79 -12.77 -3.64
CA ASN A 109 3.35 -12.92 -3.71
C ASN A 109 2.81 -12.35 -5.01
N LYS A 110 3.33 -12.84 -6.15
CA LYS A 110 2.85 -12.44 -7.48
C LYS A 110 1.33 -12.65 -7.55
N ALA A 111 0.62 -11.58 -7.88
CA ALA A 111 -0.83 -11.66 -8.05
C ALA A 111 -1.14 -11.99 -9.51
N VAL A 112 -2.03 -12.96 -9.73
CA VAL A 112 -2.45 -13.38 -11.07
C VAL A 112 -3.96 -13.23 -11.17
N LEU A 113 -4.41 -12.54 -12.21
CA LEU A 113 -5.83 -12.35 -12.52
C LEU A 113 -6.08 -12.45 -14.03
N GLU A 114 -7.33 -12.67 -14.42
CA GLU A 114 -7.70 -12.89 -15.82
C GLU A 114 -8.78 -11.93 -16.28
N ARG A 115 -8.59 -11.30 -17.45
CA ARG A 115 -9.56 -10.34 -18.02
C ARG A 115 -9.70 -10.54 -19.52
N ARG A 116 -10.88 -10.22 -20.07
CA ARG A 116 -11.10 -10.17 -21.52
C ARG A 116 -10.97 -8.75 -22.01
N TYR A 117 -10.75 -8.59 -23.32
CA TYR A 117 -10.75 -7.26 -23.96
C TYR A 117 -12.03 -6.45 -23.62
N SER A 118 -13.19 -7.11 -23.58
CA SER A 118 -14.45 -6.45 -23.21
C SER A 118 -14.44 -5.85 -21.81
N ASP A 119 -13.67 -6.41 -20.89
CA ASP A 119 -13.57 -5.93 -19.50
C ASP A 119 -12.68 -4.69 -19.46
N PHE A 120 -11.59 -4.67 -20.22
CA PHE A 120 -10.77 -3.48 -20.45
C PHE A 120 -11.56 -2.35 -21.13
N ALA A 121 -12.38 -2.66 -22.13
CA ALA A 121 -13.22 -1.66 -22.80
C ALA A 121 -14.26 -1.04 -21.85
N LYS A 122 -14.80 -1.83 -20.89
CA LYS A 122 -15.66 -1.31 -19.83
C LYS A 122 -14.91 -0.40 -18.87
N LEU A 123 -13.68 -0.76 -18.49
CA LEU A 123 -12.80 0.09 -17.70
C LEU A 123 -12.55 1.42 -18.41
N GLN A 124 -12.11 1.40 -19.69
CA GLN A 124 -11.87 2.61 -20.48
C GLN A 124 -13.11 3.50 -20.52
N LYS A 125 -14.29 2.92 -20.79
CA LYS A 125 -15.56 3.67 -20.78
C LYS A 125 -15.89 4.26 -19.40
N ALA A 126 -15.57 3.57 -18.30
CA ALA A 126 -15.79 4.08 -16.95
C ALA A 126 -14.82 5.23 -16.63
N LEU A 127 -13.54 5.07 -16.98
CA LEU A 127 -12.51 6.09 -16.75
C LEU A 127 -12.78 7.35 -17.57
N LEU A 128 -13.18 7.25 -18.83
CA LEU A 128 -13.53 8.42 -19.67
C LEU A 128 -14.71 9.23 -19.13
N LYS A 129 -15.55 8.68 -18.24
CA LYS A 129 -16.62 9.45 -17.59
C LYS A 129 -16.12 10.32 -16.45
N THR A 130 -15.06 9.90 -15.77
CA THR A 130 -14.61 10.50 -14.50
C THR A 130 -13.26 11.23 -14.65
N PHE A 131 -12.38 10.73 -15.52
CA PHE A 131 -10.98 11.15 -15.66
C PHE A 131 -10.61 11.47 -17.11
N ARG A 132 -11.57 12.03 -17.87
CA ARG A 132 -11.43 12.23 -19.32
C ARG A 132 -10.15 13.00 -19.69
N GLU A 133 -9.85 14.05 -18.92
CA GLU A 133 -8.70 14.93 -19.13
C GLU A 133 -7.39 14.21 -18.78
N GLU A 134 -7.36 13.46 -17.68
CA GLU A 134 -6.14 12.81 -17.21
C GLU A 134 -5.71 11.62 -18.06
N ILE A 135 -6.64 11.00 -18.82
CA ILE A 135 -6.34 9.86 -19.69
C ILE A 135 -6.38 10.21 -21.18
N GLU A 136 -6.40 11.50 -21.55
CA GLU A 136 -6.48 11.94 -22.95
C GLU A 136 -5.32 11.38 -23.80
N ASP A 137 -4.10 11.40 -23.23
CA ASP A 137 -2.88 10.90 -23.88
C ASP A 137 -2.69 9.37 -23.74
N VAL A 138 -3.63 8.67 -23.10
CA VAL A 138 -3.52 7.21 -22.89
C VAL A 138 -4.17 6.46 -24.04
N GLU A 139 -3.35 5.87 -24.89
CA GLU A 139 -3.84 5.07 -26.01
C GLU A 139 -4.56 3.79 -25.54
N PHE A 140 -5.76 3.56 -26.08
CA PHE A 140 -6.53 2.34 -25.83
C PHE A 140 -6.63 1.48 -27.10
N PRO A 141 -6.34 0.15 -27.03
CA PRO A 141 -6.38 -0.71 -28.20
C PRO A 141 -7.76 -0.76 -28.86
N ARG A 142 -7.82 -0.53 -30.18
CA ARG A 142 -9.07 -0.49 -30.94
C ARG A 142 -9.73 -1.86 -31.04
N LYS A 143 -11.06 -1.87 -31.12
CA LYS A 143 -11.86 -3.08 -31.34
C LYS A 143 -11.72 -3.53 -32.80
N HIS A 144 -11.36 -4.78 -33.03
CA HIS A 144 -11.29 -5.36 -34.37
C HIS A 144 -12.54 -6.19 -34.65
N LEU A 145 -13.06 -6.09 -35.88
CA LEU A 145 -14.29 -6.78 -36.31
C LEU A 145 -14.02 -8.22 -36.77
N THR A 146 -12.84 -8.47 -37.34
CA THR A 146 -12.39 -9.78 -37.84
C THR A 146 -10.98 -10.07 -37.32
N GLY A 147 -10.52 -11.32 -37.45
CA GLY A 147 -9.14 -11.70 -37.08
C GLY A 147 -8.82 -11.70 -35.58
N ASN A 148 -9.83 -11.59 -34.69
CA ASN A 148 -9.63 -11.51 -33.24
C ASN A 148 -8.91 -12.73 -32.62
N PHE A 149 -8.86 -13.86 -33.34
CA PHE A 149 -8.23 -15.10 -32.91
C PHE A 149 -6.90 -15.37 -33.64
N ALA A 150 -6.46 -14.48 -34.53
CA ALA A 150 -5.14 -14.58 -35.13
C ALA A 150 -4.07 -14.35 -34.06
N GLU A 151 -3.01 -15.16 -34.08
CA GLU A 151 -1.95 -15.10 -33.07
C GLU A 151 -1.26 -13.72 -33.03
N GLU A 152 -1.01 -13.15 -34.20
CA GLU A 152 -0.44 -11.80 -34.36
C GLU A 152 -1.32 -10.75 -33.67
N MET A 153 -2.63 -10.78 -33.93
CA MET A 153 -3.61 -9.86 -33.32
C MET A 153 -3.69 -10.02 -31.80
N ILE A 154 -3.66 -11.27 -31.31
CA ILE A 154 -3.63 -11.56 -29.88
C ILE A 154 -2.34 -10.99 -29.26
N CYS A 155 -1.20 -11.14 -29.93
CA CYS A 155 0.09 -10.64 -29.45
C CYS A 155 0.17 -9.11 -29.43
N GLU A 156 -0.27 -8.44 -30.48
CA GLU A 156 -0.35 -6.97 -30.53
C GLU A 156 -1.28 -6.43 -29.45
N ARG A 157 -2.48 -7.00 -29.35
CA ARG A 157 -3.45 -6.59 -28.33
C ARG A 157 -2.93 -6.84 -26.92
N ARG A 158 -2.23 -7.96 -26.69
CA ARG A 158 -1.58 -8.25 -25.40
C ARG A 158 -0.58 -7.18 -25.01
N ARG A 159 0.31 -6.77 -25.93
CA ARG A 159 1.32 -5.71 -25.69
C ARG A 159 0.64 -4.38 -25.39
N ALA A 160 -0.32 -3.98 -26.22
CA ALA A 160 -0.99 -2.70 -26.07
C ALA A 160 -1.84 -2.62 -24.78
N LEU A 161 -2.48 -3.72 -24.37
CA LEU A 161 -3.18 -3.79 -23.08
C LEU A 161 -2.23 -3.74 -21.87
N GLN A 162 -1.03 -4.31 -22.00
CA GLN A 162 -0.01 -4.25 -20.96
C GLN A 162 0.48 -2.81 -20.76
N GLU A 163 0.80 -2.12 -21.87
CA GLU A 163 1.20 -0.72 -21.86
C GLU A 163 0.10 0.18 -21.29
N TYR A 164 -1.15 -0.02 -21.73
CA TYR A 164 -2.32 0.66 -21.20
C TYR A 164 -2.42 0.57 -19.67
N LEU A 165 -2.26 -0.62 -19.08
CA LEU A 165 -2.26 -0.76 -17.61
C LEU A 165 -1.12 -0.01 -16.93
N GLY A 166 0.07 -0.02 -17.54
CA GLY A 166 1.22 0.74 -17.06
C GLY A 166 0.96 2.25 -17.05
N LEU A 167 0.43 2.79 -18.14
CA LEU A 167 0.07 4.20 -18.29
C LEU A 167 -1.02 4.60 -17.28
N LEU A 168 -2.09 3.83 -17.15
CA LEU A 168 -3.13 4.09 -16.15
C LEU A 168 -2.58 4.10 -14.72
N TYR A 169 -1.68 3.15 -14.38
CA TYR A 169 -1.11 3.08 -13.04
C TYR A 169 -0.15 4.23 -12.72
N ALA A 170 0.48 4.82 -13.74
CA ALA A 170 1.31 6.01 -13.58
C ALA A 170 0.48 7.23 -13.14
N ILE A 171 -0.78 7.31 -13.56
CA ILE A 171 -1.69 8.41 -13.22
C ILE A 171 -2.25 8.20 -11.81
N ARG A 172 -1.91 9.12 -10.88
CA ARG A 172 -2.22 8.96 -9.45
C ARG A 172 -3.71 8.89 -9.13
N CYS A 173 -4.54 9.73 -9.74
CA CYS A 173 -5.99 9.75 -9.51
C CYS A 173 -6.64 8.45 -10.01
N VAL A 174 -6.31 8.03 -11.24
CA VAL A 174 -6.76 6.75 -11.83
C VAL A 174 -6.32 5.55 -10.99
N ARG A 175 -5.04 5.47 -10.60
CA ARG A 175 -4.53 4.38 -9.76
C ARG A 175 -5.30 4.20 -8.44
N ARG A 176 -5.78 5.29 -7.84
CA ARG A 176 -6.55 5.29 -6.58
C ARG A 176 -8.06 5.27 -6.81
N SER A 177 -8.50 5.35 -8.07
CA SER A 177 -9.90 5.37 -8.44
C SER A 177 -10.55 4.02 -8.12
N ARG A 178 -11.85 4.07 -7.85
CA ARG A 178 -12.63 2.86 -7.64
C ARG A 178 -12.69 2.02 -8.92
N GLU A 179 -12.80 2.66 -10.08
CA GLU A 179 -12.91 2.05 -11.39
C GLU A 179 -11.73 1.13 -11.69
N PHE A 180 -10.51 1.64 -11.45
CA PHE A 180 -9.29 0.87 -11.69
C PHE A 180 -9.10 -0.26 -10.68
N LEU A 181 -9.34 0.01 -9.38
CA LEU A 181 -9.25 -1.01 -8.33
C LEU A 181 -10.29 -2.13 -8.54
N ASP A 182 -11.51 -1.76 -8.91
CA ASP A 182 -12.60 -2.70 -9.19
C ASP A 182 -12.27 -3.58 -10.39
N PHE A 183 -11.70 -3.00 -11.46
CA PHE A 183 -11.24 -3.79 -12.60
C PHE A 183 -10.23 -4.87 -12.18
N LEU A 184 -9.31 -4.55 -11.27
CA LEU A 184 -8.26 -5.49 -10.85
C LEU A 184 -8.72 -6.53 -9.82
N THR A 185 -9.73 -6.25 -9.00
CA THR A 185 -10.04 -7.10 -7.83
C THR A 185 -11.50 -7.52 -7.68
N ARG A 186 -12.45 -6.73 -8.20
CA ARG A 186 -13.87 -6.89 -7.86
C ARG A 186 -14.51 -8.18 -8.38
N PRO A 187 -14.20 -8.70 -9.59
CA PRO A 187 -14.71 -9.99 -10.03
C PRO A 187 -14.36 -11.13 -9.06
N GLU A 188 -13.09 -11.22 -8.65
CA GLU A 188 -12.60 -12.23 -7.71
C GLU A 188 -13.20 -12.06 -6.32
N LEU A 189 -13.26 -10.82 -5.82
CA LEU A 189 -13.89 -10.52 -4.52
C LEU A 189 -15.38 -10.86 -4.53
N ARG A 190 -16.10 -10.56 -5.62
CA ARG A 190 -17.52 -10.91 -5.74
C ARG A 190 -17.73 -12.42 -5.73
N GLU A 191 -16.91 -13.18 -6.46
CA GLU A 191 -16.95 -14.65 -6.45
C GLU A 191 -16.67 -15.18 -5.04
N ALA A 192 -15.59 -14.71 -4.40
CA ALA A 192 -15.17 -15.18 -3.09
C ALA A 192 -16.24 -14.94 -2.01
N PHE A 193 -16.80 -13.73 -1.96
CA PHE A 193 -17.87 -13.40 -1.04
C PHE A 193 -19.18 -14.11 -1.41
N GLY A 194 -19.39 -14.43 -2.69
CA GLY A 194 -20.49 -15.29 -3.15
C GLY A 194 -20.40 -16.70 -2.57
N CYS A 195 -19.22 -17.31 -2.67
CA CYS A 195 -18.93 -18.60 -2.04
C CYS A 195 -19.09 -18.55 -0.51
N LEU A 196 -18.62 -17.48 0.14
CA LEU A 196 -18.77 -17.29 1.59
C LEU A 196 -20.24 -17.29 2.00
N ARG A 197 -21.10 -16.54 1.28
CA ARG A 197 -22.55 -16.53 1.52
C ARG A 197 -23.21 -17.89 1.29
N ALA A 198 -22.72 -18.65 0.31
CA ALA A 198 -23.20 -19.99 0.00
C ALA A 198 -22.68 -21.07 0.98
N GLY A 199 -21.91 -20.70 2.02
CA GLY A 199 -21.30 -21.64 2.96
C GLY A 199 -20.15 -22.47 2.37
N GLN A 200 -19.68 -22.13 1.17
CA GLN A 200 -18.56 -22.79 0.49
C GLN A 200 -17.22 -22.22 1.00
N TYR A 201 -16.96 -22.36 2.30
CA TYR A 201 -15.80 -21.75 2.96
C TYR A 201 -14.44 -22.16 2.36
N PRO A 202 -14.20 -23.42 1.95
CA PRO A 202 -12.93 -23.78 1.31
C PRO A 202 -12.68 -23.01 0.01
N ARG A 203 -13.70 -22.90 -0.83
CA ARG A 203 -13.63 -22.17 -2.11
C ARG A 203 -13.51 -20.67 -1.90
N ALA A 204 -14.28 -20.12 -0.96
CA ALA A 204 -14.18 -18.71 -0.59
C ALA A 204 -12.76 -18.36 -0.12
N LEU A 205 -12.18 -19.19 0.75
CA LEU A 205 -10.82 -19.01 1.27
C LEU A 205 -9.78 -19.06 0.15
N GLU A 206 -9.87 -20.03 -0.77
CA GLU A 206 -8.96 -20.12 -1.94
C GLU A 206 -8.94 -18.82 -2.75
N LEU A 207 -10.12 -18.28 -3.06
CA LEU A 207 -10.26 -17.04 -3.83
C LEU A 207 -9.77 -15.81 -3.06
N LEU A 208 -10.11 -15.71 -1.76
CA LEU A 208 -9.65 -14.61 -0.90
C LEU A 208 -8.13 -14.58 -0.80
N LEU A 209 -7.48 -15.72 -0.57
CA LEU A 209 -6.03 -15.80 -0.45
C LEU A 209 -5.33 -15.47 -1.78
N ARG A 210 -5.98 -15.70 -2.93
CA ARG A 210 -5.48 -15.29 -4.25
C ARG A 210 -5.55 -13.78 -4.47
N VAL A 211 -6.66 -13.14 -4.08
CA VAL A 211 -6.90 -11.71 -4.36
C VAL A 211 -6.31 -10.77 -3.30
N LEU A 212 -6.16 -11.22 -2.04
CA LEU A 212 -5.66 -10.39 -0.94
C LEU A 212 -4.28 -9.77 -1.20
N PRO A 213 -3.26 -10.52 -1.68
CA PRO A 213 -1.95 -9.93 -1.99
C PRO A 213 -2.04 -8.82 -3.03
N LEU A 214 -2.91 -8.98 -4.03
CA LEU A 214 -3.16 -7.93 -5.03
C LEU A 214 -3.80 -6.71 -4.40
N GLN A 215 -4.84 -6.92 -3.60
CA GLN A 215 -5.56 -5.85 -2.93
C GLN A 215 -4.63 -5.05 -2.02
N GLU A 216 -3.83 -5.72 -1.19
CA GLU A 216 -2.85 -5.09 -0.30
C GLU A 216 -1.81 -4.26 -1.07
N LYS A 217 -1.33 -4.76 -2.22
CA LYS A 217 -0.40 -4.03 -3.11
C LYS A 217 -1.04 -2.76 -3.68
N LEU A 218 -2.27 -2.85 -4.17
CA LEU A 218 -2.98 -1.74 -4.80
C LEU A 218 -3.44 -0.67 -3.80
N THR A 219 -3.84 -1.09 -2.60
CA THR A 219 -4.43 -0.21 -1.58
C THR A 219 -3.45 0.12 -0.45
N ALA A 220 -2.14 0.10 -0.69
CA ALA A 220 -1.13 0.49 0.30
C ALA A 220 -1.37 1.92 0.87
N HIS A 221 -1.97 2.80 0.08
CA HIS A 221 -2.36 4.16 0.50
C HIS A 221 -3.63 4.20 1.38
N CYS A 222 -4.40 3.13 1.44
CA CYS A 222 -5.58 2.97 2.29
C CYS A 222 -5.65 1.54 2.84
N PRO A 223 -4.86 1.21 3.89
CA PRO A 223 -4.78 -0.15 4.42
C PRO A 223 -6.12 -0.75 4.85
N ALA A 224 -7.06 0.09 5.30
CA ALA A 224 -8.40 -0.33 5.70
C ALA A 224 -9.21 -0.97 4.56
N ALA A 225 -8.87 -0.74 3.28
CA ALA A 225 -9.58 -1.32 2.15
C ALA A 225 -9.49 -2.86 2.09
N ALA A 226 -8.45 -3.46 2.66
CA ALA A 226 -8.29 -4.92 2.73
C ALA A 226 -9.06 -5.56 3.91
N VAL A 227 -9.57 -4.76 4.86
CA VAL A 227 -10.21 -5.25 6.09
C VAL A 227 -11.41 -6.17 5.82
N PRO A 228 -12.34 -5.84 4.91
CA PRO A 228 -13.46 -6.74 4.60
C PRO A 228 -13.01 -8.14 4.16
N ALA A 229 -12.00 -8.21 3.28
CA ALA A 229 -11.48 -9.47 2.76
C ALA A 229 -10.72 -10.26 3.85
N LEU A 230 -9.95 -9.58 4.72
CA LEU A 230 -9.29 -10.23 5.86
C LEU A 230 -10.31 -10.77 6.88
N CYS A 231 -11.39 -10.03 7.14
CA CYS A 231 -12.50 -10.51 7.99
C CYS A 231 -13.21 -11.71 7.37
N ALA A 232 -13.37 -11.74 6.05
CA ALA A 232 -13.89 -12.90 5.33
C ALA A 232 -12.98 -14.13 5.48
N VAL A 233 -11.65 -13.96 5.42
CA VAL A 233 -10.67 -15.03 5.65
C VAL A 233 -10.77 -15.57 7.08
N LEU A 234 -10.87 -14.69 8.09
CA LEU A 234 -11.10 -15.09 9.48
C LEU A 234 -12.35 -15.97 9.59
N LEU A 235 -13.48 -15.53 9.03
CA LEU A 235 -14.74 -16.27 9.09
C LEU A 235 -14.62 -17.64 8.39
N CYS A 236 -13.95 -17.71 7.24
CA CYS A 236 -13.72 -18.97 6.55
C CYS A 236 -12.87 -19.94 7.39
N HIS A 237 -11.77 -19.47 8.00
CA HIS A 237 -10.95 -20.32 8.87
C HIS A 237 -11.71 -20.79 10.11
N ARG A 238 -12.48 -19.90 10.74
CA ARG A 238 -13.29 -20.25 11.91
C ARG A 238 -14.33 -21.31 11.57
N ASP A 239 -15.06 -21.14 10.47
CA ASP A 239 -16.12 -22.07 10.04
C ASP A 239 -15.53 -23.36 9.41
N LEU A 240 -14.20 -23.46 9.29
CA LEU A 240 -13.43 -24.68 8.93
C LEU A 240 -12.67 -25.28 10.12
N ASP A 241 -13.03 -24.91 11.35
CA ASP A 241 -12.41 -25.39 12.59
C ASP A 241 -10.89 -25.14 12.68
N ARG A 242 -10.44 -24.00 12.15
CA ARG A 242 -9.04 -23.53 12.18
C ARG A 242 -8.90 -22.24 12.99
N PRO A 243 -9.08 -22.28 14.32
CA PRO A 243 -9.16 -21.08 15.14
C PRO A 243 -7.83 -20.29 15.20
N ALA A 244 -6.69 -20.98 15.13
CA ALA A 244 -5.37 -20.33 15.17
C ALA A 244 -5.15 -19.44 13.93
N GLU A 245 -5.49 -19.94 12.74
CA GLU A 245 -5.41 -19.21 11.48
C GLU A 245 -6.47 -18.12 11.40
N ALA A 246 -7.68 -18.36 11.93
CA ALA A 246 -8.71 -17.35 12.06
C ALA A 246 -8.24 -16.17 12.90
N PHE A 247 -7.61 -16.46 14.05
CA PHE A 247 -7.04 -15.45 14.92
C PHE A 247 -5.94 -14.64 14.22
N ALA A 248 -5.01 -15.32 13.53
CA ALA A 248 -3.95 -14.64 12.78
C ALA A 248 -4.49 -13.72 11.67
N ALA A 249 -5.55 -14.14 10.96
CA ALA A 249 -6.23 -13.30 9.98
C ALA A 249 -6.89 -12.05 10.63
N GLY A 250 -7.46 -12.21 11.82
CA GLY A 250 -8.02 -11.12 12.59
C GLY A 250 -6.99 -10.14 13.13
N GLU A 251 -5.84 -10.63 13.60
CA GLU A 251 -4.71 -9.77 13.97
C GLU A 251 -4.24 -8.92 12.77
N ARG A 252 -4.11 -9.53 11.59
CA ARG A 252 -3.81 -8.80 10.36
C ARG A 252 -4.88 -7.74 10.06
N ALA A 253 -6.16 -8.08 10.20
CA ALA A 253 -7.25 -7.11 9.99
C ALA A 253 -7.19 -5.93 10.97
N LEU A 254 -6.93 -6.19 12.26
CA LEU A 254 -6.75 -5.15 13.28
C LEU A 254 -5.53 -4.26 12.98
N GLN A 255 -4.41 -4.86 12.54
CA GLN A 255 -3.23 -4.10 12.11
C GLN A 255 -3.54 -3.16 10.93
N ARG A 256 -4.41 -3.56 10.00
CA ARG A 256 -4.84 -2.70 8.88
C ARG A 256 -5.77 -1.56 9.32
N LEU A 257 -6.50 -1.74 10.41
CA LEU A 257 -7.31 -0.67 11.00
C LEU A 257 -6.45 0.34 11.77
N GLN A 258 -5.31 -0.06 12.32
CA GLN A 258 -4.45 0.82 13.13
C GLN A 258 -5.30 1.56 14.20
N ALA A 259 -5.20 2.89 14.27
CA ALA A 259 -5.97 3.77 15.15
C ALA A 259 -7.37 4.15 14.58
N ARG A 260 -7.87 3.49 13.54
CA ARG A 260 -9.19 3.78 12.93
C ARG A 260 -10.32 3.08 13.67
N GLU A 261 -10.51 3.45 14.94
CA GLU A 261 -11.57 2.89 15.80
C GLU A 261 -12.99 3.16 15.28
N GLY A 262 -13.17 4.24 14.51
CA GLY A 262 -14.46 4.60 13.92
C GLY A 262 -14.90 3.73 12.72
N HIS A 263 -14.10 2.76 12.30
CA HIS A 263 -14.39 1.91 11.14
C HIS A 263 -15.49 0.89 11.46
N ARG A 264 -16.41 0.63 10.51
CA ARG A 264 -17.58 -0.25 10.73
C ARG A 264 -17.23 -1.67 11.19
N TYR A 265 -16.05 -2.17 10.82
CA TYR A 265 -15.57 -3.50 11.21
C TYR A 265 -14.89 -3.52 12.58
N TYR A 266 -14.52 -2.38 13.17
CA TYR A 266 -13.63 -2.35 14.34
C TYR A 266 -14.21 -3.10 15.54
N ALA A 267 -15.39 -2.69 16.03
CA ALA A 267 -16.02 -3.34 17.17
C ALA A 267 -16.46 -4.81 16.90
N PRO A 268 -17.12 -5.15 15.76
CA PRO A 268 -17.45 -6.54 15.47
C PRO A 268 -16.24 -7.46 15.29
N LEU A 269 -15.12 -6.93 14.79
CA LEU A 269 -13.86 -7.68 14.70
C LEU A 269 -13.25 -7.92 16.09
N LEU A 270 -13.26 -6.91 16.97
CA LEU A 270 -12.79 -7.08 18.35
C LEU A 270 -13.63 -8.13 19.11
N ASP A 271 -14.96 -8.10 19.02
CA ASP A 271 -15.83 -9.13 19.63
C ASP A 271 -15.49 -10.54 19.12
N ALA A 272 -15.30 -10.70 17.80
CA ALA A 272 -14.89 -11.98 17.22
C ALA A 272 -13.49 -12.43 17.71
N MET A 273 -12.56 -11.48 17.84
CA MET A 273 -11.19 -11.74 18.31
C MET A 273 -11.14 -12.12 19.78
N VAL A 274 -11.95 -11.50 20.66
CA VAL A 274 -12.08 -11.88 22.07
C VAL A 274 -12.54 -13.33 22.18
N ARG A 275 -13.59 -13.72 21.42
CA ARG A 275 -14.11 -15.10 21.42
C ARG A 275 -13.07 -16.10 20.94
N LEU A 276 -12.32 -15.77 19.88
CA LEU A 276 -11.25 -16.62 19.37
C LEU A 276 -10.07 -16.72 20.35
N ALA A 277 -9.67 -15.62 20.99
CA ALA A 277 -8.61 -15.62 22.00
C ALA A 277 -8.99 -16.52 23.18
N TYR A 278 -10.21 -16.38 23.70
CA TYR A 278 -10.74 -17.22 24.77
C TYR A 278 -10.71 -18.71 24.39
N ALA A 279 -11.20 -19.07 23.20
CA ALA A 279 -11.20 -20.44 22.71
C ALA A 279 -9.79 -21.03 22.52
N LEU A 280 -8.79 -20.19 22.22
CA LEU A 280 -7.39 -20.59 22.07
C LEU A 280 -6.59 -20.53 23.38
N GLY A 281 -7.18 -20.08 24.49
CA GLY A 281 -6.46 -19.84 25.75
C GLY A 281 -5.42 -18.71 25.67
N LYS A 282 -5.60 -17.75 24.75
CA LYS A 282 -4.76 -16.56 24.63
C LYS A 282 -5.27 -15.44 25.53
N ASP A 283 -4.39 -14.51 25.90
CA ASP A 283 -4.80 -13.29 26.60
C ASP A 283 -5.78 -12.48 25.74
N PHE A 284 -6.98 -12.26 26.28
CA PHE A 284 -8.04 -11.50 25.66
C PHE A 284 -8.37 -10.22 26.42
N VAL A 285 -7.72 -9.96 27.56
CA VAL A 285 -8.03 -8.80 28.43
C VAL A 285 -7.84 -7.50 27.65
N THR A 286 -6.70 -7.35 26.97
CA THR A 286 -6.41 -6.16 26.15
C THR A 286 -7.42 -5.98 25.00
N LEU A 287 -7.91 -7.07 24.41
CA LEU A 287 -8.92 -7.00 23.34
C LEU A 287 -10.30 -6.62 23.88
N GLN A 288 -10.63 -7.13 25.07
CA GLN A 288 -11.88 -6.86 25.77
C GLN A 288 -11.94 -5.39 26.23
N GLU A 289 -10.87 -4.86 26.82
CA GLU A 289 -10.78 -3.45 27.22
C GLU A 289 -10.97 -2.52 26.01
N ARG A 290 -10.28 -2.80 24.89
CA ARG A 290 -10.44 -2.04 23.64
C ARG A 290 -11.87 -2.11 23.09
N LEU A 291 -12.54 -3.24 23.25
CA LEU A 291 -13.93 -3.42 22.82
C LEU A 291 -14.85 -2.54 23.67
N GLU A 292 -14.71 -2.60 25.00
CA GLU A 292 -15.49 -1.81 25.96
C GLU A 292 -15.29 -0.30 25.73
N GLU A 293 -14.05 0.17 25.59
CA GLU A 293 -13.74 1.56 25.26
C GLU A 293 -14.40 2.01 23.95
N SER A 294 -14.37 1.17 22.92
CA SER A 294 -14.98 1.48 21.63
C SER A 294 -16.50 1.61 21.72
N GLN A 295 -17.14 0.77 22.55
CA GLN A 295 -18.59 0.79 22.78
C GLN A 295 -19.02 2.01 23.60
N LEU A 296 -18.18 2.47 24.55
CA LEU A 296 -18.42 3.69 25.31
C LEU A 296 -18.33 4.94 24.41
N ARG A 297 -17.35 5.01 23.52
CA ARG A 297 -17.16 6.15 22.59
C ARG A 297 -18.23 6.21 21.51
N ARG A 298 -18.63 5.04 21.00
CA ARG A 298 -19.69 4.89 19.99
C ARG A 298 -20.55 3.72 20.38
N PRO A 299 -21.74 3.98 20.94
CA PRO A 299 -22.78 2.97 21.07
C PRO A 299 -23.17 2.53 19.65
N THR A 300 -22.44 1.55 19.11
CA THR A 300 -22.83 0.90 17.88
C THR A 300 -24.20 0.27 18.15
N PRO A 301 -25.14 0.33 17.20
CA PRO A 301 -26.42 -0.34 17.37
C PRO A 301 -26.12 -1.80 17.73
N ARG A 302 -26.41 -2.16 18.98
CA ARG A 302 -26.11 -3.48 19.55
C ARG A 302 -26.66 -4.53 18.59
N GLY A 303 -25.79 -5.29 17.94
CA GLY A 303 -26.23 -6.50 17.23
C GLY A 303 -25.51 -6.85 15.93
N ILE A 304 -24.86 -5.92 15.22
CA ILE A 304 -24.28 -6.31 13.92
C ILE A 304 -23.02 -7.16 14.13
N THR A 305 -23.14 -8.45 13.85
CA THR A 305 -22.02 -9.39 13.95
C THR A 305 -21.00 -9.20 12.83
N LEU A 306 -19.76 -9.68 13.04
CA LEU A 306 -18.75 -9.69 11.97
C LEU A 306 -19.24 -10.42 10.72
N LYS A 307 -19.97 -11.54 10.92
CA LYS A 307 -20.56 -12.33 9.84
C LYS A 307 -21.59 -11.52 9.06
N GLU A 308 -22.49 -10.80 9.73
CA GLU A 308 -23.48 -9.93 9.07
C GLU A 308 -22.86 -8.81 8.23
N LEU A 309 -21.78 -8.19 8.70
CA LEU A 309 -21.07 -7.19 7.91
C LEU A 309 -20.45 -7.81 6.66
N THR A 310 -19.73 -8.92 6.82
CA THR A 310 -19.03 -9.58 5.72
C THR A 310 -19.98 -10.10 4.64
N VAL A 311 -21.13 -10.68 5.00
CA VAL A 311 -22.08 -11.21 4.01
C VAL A 311 -22.72 -10.11 3.15
N ARG A 312 -22.78 -8.87 3.66
CA ARG A 312 -23.31 -7.69 2.94
C ARG A 312 -22.34 -7.10 1.93
N GLU A 313 -21.09 -7.55 1.88
CA GLU A 313 -20.10 -7.04 0.94
C GLU A 313 -20.29 -7.62 -0.47
N TYR A 314 -19.99 -6.78 -1.48
CA TYR A 314 -19.96 -7.15 -2.91
C TYR A 314 -21.28 -7.74 -3.45
N LEU A 315 -22.42 -7.33 -2.89
CA LEU A 315 -23.75 -7.73 -3.39
C LEU A 315 -24.11 -7.13 -4.77
N HIS A 316 -23.44 -6.04 -5.17
CA HIS A 316 -23.70 -5.30 -6.41
C HIS A 316 -22.44 -5.12 -7.27
#